data_AF-A0A8T3CI43-F1
#
_entry.id   AF-A0A8T3CI43-F1
#
_cell.length_a   1.000
_cell.length_b   1.000
_cell.length_c   1.000
_cell.angle_alpha   90.00
_cell.angle_beta   90.00
_cell.angle_gamma   90.00
#
_symmetry.space_group_name_H-M   'P 1'
#
loop_
_entity.id
_entity.type
_entity.pdbx_description
1 polymer ?
#
loop_
_entity_poly.entity_id
_entity_poly.type
_entity_poly.pdbx_seq_one_letter_code
_entity_poly.pdbx_strand_id
1 'polypeptide(L)'
;MPKRYFKVVKYLGPVDYINLRPIATEIILTQRLVMVNSRADSAGAGGCSRACGGCGGQISDRFLLFSMERYWHTRCLKCSCCHAQLGDLASTCYSKAGMILCRNDYIRLFGHSGACSACGQSIPASEMVMRAQGNVYHLKCFTCTTCRNRLLPGDRFHYVNGAIFCEQDRPASSALVGSHLAHLQSSSLLPDQKVC
;
A
#
# COMPACT_ATOMS: atom_id res chain seq x y z
N MET A 1 -29.53 -21.94 8.01
CA MET A 1 -29.05 -20.66 8.57
C MET A 1 -28.13 -19.98 7.57
N PRO A 2 -28.42 -18.78 7.05
CA PRO A 2 -27.55 -18.15 6.07
C PRO A 2 -26.28 -17.66 6.77
N LYS A 3 -25.13 -18.13 6.28
CA LYS A 3 -23.80 -17.82 6.84
C LYS A 3 -23.61 -16.31 6.91
N ARG A 4 -23.34 -15.81 8.11
CA ARG A 4 -23.03 -14.41 8.42
C ARG A 4 -21.65 -14.06 7.82
N TYR A 5 -21.59 -13.79 6.52
CA TYR A 5 -20.35 -13.33 5.88
C TYR A 5 -20.14 -11.84 6.16
N PHE A 6 -19.61 -11.53 7.35
CA PHE A 6 -19.04 -10.23 7.64
C PHE A 6 -17.59 -10.23 7.15
N LYS A 7 -17.24 -9.30 6.26
CA LYS A 7 -15.83 -9.00 5.99
C LYS A 7 -15.47 -7.79 6.84
N VAL A 8 -14.36 -7.90 7.56
CA VAL A 8 -13.77 -6.76 8.29
C VAL A 8 -12.96 -5.97 7.28
N VAL A 9 -13.21 -4.67 7.22
CA VAL A 9 -12.44 -3.75 6.39
C VAL A 9 -10.98 -3.73 6.89
N LYS A 10 -10.02 -3.85 5.98
CA LYS A 10 -8.59 -3.82 6.30
C LYS A 10 -7.91 -2.74 5.46
N TYR A 11 -7.03 -1.96 6.08
CA TYR A 11 -6.02 -1.23 5.32
C TYR A 11 -5.13 -2.27 4.65
N LEU A 12 -5.02 -2.19 3.33
CA LEU A 12 -3.90 -2.78 2.63
C LEU A 12 -2.96 -1.61 2.36
N GLY A 13 -1.68 -1.76 2.71
CA GLY A 13 -0.64 -0.78 2.41
C GLY A 13 -0.55 -0.51 0.90
N PRO A 14 0.37 0.34 0.43
CA PRO A 14 0.57 0.63 -1.00
C PRO A 14 0.73 -0.69 -1.76
N VAL A 15 -0.40 -1.09 -2.36
CA VAL A 15 -0.74 -2.35 -2.98
C VAL A 15 0.19 -3.53 -2.65
N ASP A 16 0.12 -4.06 -1.43
CA ASP A 16 0.77 -5.35 -1.11
C ASP A 16 0.15 -6.46 -1.98
N TYR A 17 0.84 -6.84 -3.07
CA TYR A 17 0.84 -8.20 -3.65
C TYR A 17 -0.29 -8.70 -4.59
N ILE A 18 -1.11 -7.83 -5.18
CA ILE A 18 -2.43 -8.26 -5.68
C ILE A 18 -2.52 -8.32 -7.20
N ASN A 19 -1.39 -8.65 -7.81
CA ASN A 19 -1.28 -9.41 -9.05
C ASN A 19 0.03 -10.23 -9.04
N LEU A 20 0.28 -11.04 -8.00
CA LEU A 20 1.08 -12.26 -8.22
C LEU A 20 0.23 -13.32 -8.96
N ARG A 21 -0.25 -12.96 -10.15
CA ARG A 21 0.03 -13.82 -11.29
C ARG A 21 1.12 -13.07 -12.03
N PRO A 22 2.36 -13.56 -12.07
CA PRO A 22 3.38 -12.93 -12.88
C PRO A 22 2.87 -13.00 -14.32
N ILE A 23 2.43 -11.85 -14.86
CA ILE A 23 2.51 -11.69 -16.30
C ILE A 23 4.00 -11.60 -16.55
N ALA A 24 4.57 -12.76 -16.85
CA ALA A 24 5.96 -12.97 -17.14
C ALA A 24 6.34 -12.12 -18.35
N THR A 25 7.01 -10.98 -18.15
CA THR A 25 7.86 -10.37 -19.18
C THR A 25 8.91 -9.37 -18.67
N GLU A 26 8.91 -8.92 -17.41
CA GLU A 26 10.06 -8.15 -16.90
C GLU A 26 10.52 -8.67 -15.55
N ILE A 27 11.74 -9.21 -15.51
CA ILE A 27 12.39 -9.73 -14.31
C ILE A 27 12.60 -8.56 -13.34
N ILE A 28 11.67 -8.39 -12.40
CA ILE A 28 11.87 -7.49 -11.25
C ILE A 28 12.93 -8.14 -10.38
N LEU A 29 14.17 -7.65 -10.48
CA LEU A 29 15.26 -8.10 -9.63
C LEU A 29 15.19 -7.35 -8.30
N THR A 30 14.38 -7.87 -7.38
CA THR A 30 14.54 -7.52 -5.96
C THR A 30 15.90 -8.05 -5.52
N GLN A 31 16.83 -7.15 -5.25
CA GLN A 31 18.20 -7.51 -4.92
C GLN A 31 18.40 -7.40 -3.40
N ARG A 32 18.97 -8.44 -2.81
CA ARG A 32 19.32 -8.43 -1.40
C ARG A 32 20.56 -7.57 -1.20
N LEU A 33 20.56 -6.79 -0.12
CA LEU A 33 21.72 -6.07 0.36
C LEU A 33 22.38 -6.90 1.45
N VAL A 34 23.60 -7.35 1.19
CA VAL A 34 24.40 -8.11 2.18
C VAL A 34 25.51 -7.21 2.66
N MET A 35 25.55 -6.95 3.97
CA MET A 35 26.69 -6.29 4.59
C MET A 35 27.81 -7.31 4.80
N VAL A 36 29.00 -7.00 4.30
CA VAL A 36 30.19 -7.84 4.37
C VAL A 36 31.27 -7.11 5.15
N ASN A 37 32.01 -7.85 5.99
CA ASN A 37 33.15 -7.31 6.72
C ASN A 37 34.44 -7.55 5.92
N SER A 38 35.15 -6.48 5.56
CA SER A 38 36.36 -6.52 4.74
C SER A 38 37.50 -7.35 5.35
N ARG A 39 37.52 -7.54 6.68
CA ARG A 39 38.62 -8.18 7.42
C ARG A 39 38.52 -9.70 7.54
N ALA A 40 37.39 -10.31 7.18
CA ALA A 40 37.18 -11.75 7.36
C ALA A 40 37.80 -12.61 6.24
N ASP A 41 38.09 -12.03 5.07
CA ASP A 41 38.61 -12.76 3.90
C ASP A 41 40.12 -12.56 3.67
N SER A 42 40.86 -12.02 4.64
CA SER A 42 42.27 -11.64 4.46
C SER A 42 43.28 -12.77 4.76
N ALA A 43 42.81 -14.00 4.99
CA ALA A 43 43.67 -15.16 5.22
C ALA A 43 43.99 -15.90 3.90
N GLY A 44 44.88 -15.32 3.09
CA GLY A 44 45.63 -16.06 2.06
C GLY A 44 45.15 -15.94 0.60
N ALA A 45 45.44 -14.80 -0.04
CA ALA A 45 45.82 -14.67 -1.46
C ALA A 45 45.93 -13.18 -1.80
N GLY A 46 46.86 -12.81 -2.70
CA GLY A 46 47.20 -11.44 -3.09
C GLY A 46 45.97 -10.52 -3.24
N GLY A 47 45.95 -9.46 -2.45
CA GLY A 47 44.79 -8.59 -2.25
C GLY A 47 44.35 -7.87 -3.51
N CYS A 48 43.39 -8.45 -4.24
CA CYS A 48 42.65 -7.74 -5.25
C CYS A 48 41.70 -6.76 -4.53
N SER A 49 42.07 -5.48 -4.47
CA SER A 49 41.28 -4.45 -3.82
C SER A 49 39.89 -4.37 -4.47
N ARG A 50 38.83 -4.55 -3.68
CA ARG A 50 37.44 -4.55 -4.20
C ARG A 50 37.10 -3.16 -4.72
N ALA A 51 36.78 -3.03 -6.00
CA ALA A 51 36.35 -1.77 -6.60
C ALA A 51 34.86 -1.55 -6.39
N CYS A 52 34.47 -0.31 -6.08
CA CYS A 52 33.08 0.06 -5.88
C CYS A 52 32.32 0.16 -7.20
N GLY A 53 31.16 -0.50 -7.27
CA GLY A 53 30.28 -0.46 -8.44
C GLY A 53 29.70 0.92 -8.77
N GLY A 54 29.67 1.84 -7.81
CA GLY A 54 29.13 3.19 -7.95
C GLY A 54 30.17 4.25 -8.31
N CYS A 55 31.32 4.28 -7.62
CA CYS A 55 32.34 5.31 -7.83
C CYS A 55 33.60 4.80 -8.54
N GLY A 56 33.75 3.49 -8.75
CA GLY A 56 34.95 2.87 -9.31
C GLY A 56 36.17 2.82 -8.37
N GLY A 57 36.16 3.59 -7.27
CA GLY A 57 37.24 3.63 -6.30
C GLY A 57 37.38 2.35 -5.48
N GLN A 58 38.57 2.13 -4.91
CA GLN A 58 38.83 1.00 -4.02
C GLN A 58 38.04 1.13 -2.70
N ILE A 59 37.55 0.00 -2.20
CA ILE A 59 36.84 -0.08 -0.93
C ILE A 59 37.82 -0.47 0.17
N SER A 60 38.17 0.51 1.01
CA SER A 60 38.99 0.32 2.23
C SER A 60 38.14 0.30 3.51
N ASP A 61 36.82 0.51 3.39
CA ASP A 61 35.89 0.53 4.52
C ASP A 61 35.86 -0.82 5.23
N ARG A 62 35.64 -0.82 6.55
CA ARG A 62 35.49 -2.06 7.34
C ARG A 62 34.24 -2.84 6.92
N PHE A 63 33.16 -2.13 6.64
CA PHE A 63 31.89 -2.71 6.21
C PHE A 63 31.56 -2.22 4.81
N LEU A 64 31.16 -3.14 3.95
CA LEU A 64 30.75 -2.85 2.58
C LEU A 64 29.46 -3.60 2.25
N LEU A 65 28.84 -3.24 1.13
CA LEU A 65 27.64 -3.90 0.65
C LEU A 65 27.98 -4.76 -0.57
N PHE A 66 27.41 -5.96 -0.62
CA PHE A 66 27.37 -6.79 -1.81
C PHE A 66 25.93 -6.88 -2.32
N SER A 67 25.73 -6.47 -3.56
CA SER A 67 24.45 -6.52 -4.27
C SER A 67 24.66 -6.39 -5.77
N MET A 68 23.75 -6.94 -6.58
CA MET A 68 23.86 -6.93 -8.04
C MET A 68 25.23 -7.44 -8.53
N GLU A 69 25.75 -8.47 -7.86
CA GLU A 69 27.07 -9.08 -8.15
C GLU A 69 28.26 -8.12 -8.07
N ARG A 70 28.11 -6.97 -7.40
CA ARG A 70 29.16 -5.95 -7.23
C ARG A 70 29.29 -5.55 -5.77
N TYR A 71 30.47 -5.03 -5.44
CA TYR A 71 30.75 -4.44 -4.14
C TYR A 71 30.50 -2.93 -4.14
N TRP A 72 30.03 -2.40 -3.02
CA TRP A 72 29.68 -0.99 -2.88
C TRP A 72 30.13 -0.44 -1.54
N HIS A 73 30.63 0.80 -1.51
CA HIS A 73 30.64 1.57 -0.26
C HIS A 73 29.19 1.75 0.20
N THR A 74 28.97 1.76 1.53
CA THR A 74 27.63 2.00 2.11
C THR A 74 27.01 3.29 1.57
N ARG A 75 27.82 4.35 1.49
CA ARG A 75 27.45 5.64 0.93
C ARG A 75 27.24 5.66 -0.58
N CYS A 76 27.78 4.71 -1.35
CA CYS A 76 27.72 4.76 -2.81
C CYS A 76 26.49 4.04 -3.37
N LEU A 77 25.88 3.13 -2.62
CA LEU A 77 24.65 2.47 -3.02
C LEU A 77 23.44 3.33 -2.64
N LYS A 78 23.02 4.19 -3.56
CA LYS A 78 21.93 5.16 -3.35
C LYS A 78 20.79 4.95 -4.33
N CYS A 79 19.59 5.37 -3.94
CA CYS A 79 18.47 5.48 -4.86
C CYS A 79 18.75 6.50 -5.97
N SER A 80 18.51 6.16 -7.23
CA SER A 80 18.66 7.06 -8.37
C SER A 80 17.70 8.26 -8.34
N CYS A 81 16.56 8.15 -7.64
CA CYS A 81 15.55 9.21 -7.59
C CYS A 81 15.64 10.09 -6.36
N CYS A 82 15.69 9.51 -5.15
CA CYS A 82 15.68 10.27 -3.89
C CYS A 82 17.07 10.40 -3.25
N HIS A 83 18.09 9.75 -3.81
CA HIS A 83 19.46 9.71 -3.28
C HIS A 83 19.63 9.15 -1.86
N ALA A 84 18.59 8.55 -1.29
CA ALA A 84 18.68 7.84 -0.02
C ALA A 84 19.70 6.71 -0.09
N GLN A 85 20.50 6.56 0.96
CA GLN A 85 21.46 5.47 1.11
C GLN A 85 20.70 4.18 1.40
N LEU A 86 20.79 3.21 0.48
CA LEU A 86 19.94 2.02 0.54
C LEU A 86 20.40 1.02 1.60
N GLY A 87 21.69 1.02 1.92
CA GLY A 87 22.26 0.16 2.96
C GLY A 87 21.75 0.43 4.37
N ASP A 88 21.34 1.67 4.66
CA ASP A 88 20.85 2.07 5.99
C ASP A 88 19.32 1.92 6.10
N LEU A 89 18.61 2.06 4.99
CA LEU A 89 17.15 2.16 4.96
C LEU A 89 16.44 0.80 4.84
N ALA A 90 17.07 -0.19 4.21
CA ALA A 90 16.45 -1.48 3.94
C ALA A 90 17.45 -2.61 3.73
N SER A 91 16.98 -3.86 3.79
CA SER A 91 17.74 -5.06 3.43
C SER A 91 17.66 -5.43 1.95
N THR A 92 16.93 -4.64 1.15
CA THR A 92 16.70 -4.88 -0.28
C THR A 92 16.69 -3.59 -1.08
N CYS A 93 17.07 -3.68 -2.35
CA CYS A 93 16.90 -2.64 -3.36
C CYS A 93 16.27 -3.22 -4.63
N TYR A 94 15.86 -2.34 -5.54
CA TYR A 94 15.22 -2.73 -6.80
C TYR A 94 16.07 -2.23 -7.96
N SER A 95 16.35 -3.09 -8.95
CA SER A 95 16.98 -2.67 -10.20
C SER A 95 16.02 -2.80 -11.38
N LYS A 96 15.88 -1.71 -12.15
CA LYS A 96 15.07 -1.67 -13.37
C LYS A 96 15.53 -0.56 -14.29
N ALA A 97 15.61 -0.82 -15.60
CA ALA A 97 16.03 0.15 -16.62
C ALA A 97 17.35 0.86 -16.29
N GLY A 98 18.33 0.13 -15.74
CA GLY A 98 19.63 0.69 -15.34
C GLY A 98 19.63 1.54 -14.06
N MET A 99 18.48 1.71 -13.40
CA MET A 99 18.37 2.45 -12.14
C MET A 99 18.41 1.50 -10.94
N ILE A 100 18.93 2.02 -9.82
CA ILE A 100 18.86 1.37 -8.50
C ILE A 100 17.91 2.20 -7.64
N LEU A 101 16.83 1.60 -7.17
CA LEU A 101 15.71 2.32 -6.55
C LEU A 101 15.41 1.82 -5.15
N CYS A 102 14.97 2.74 -4.29
CA CYS A 102 14.30 2.39 -3.05
C CYS A 102 12.91 1.81 -3.33
N ARG A 103 12.31 1.12 -2.35
CA ARG A 103 10.97 0.55 -2.46
C ARG A 103 9.93 1.58 -2.91
N ASN A 104 9.95 2.78 -2.31
CA ASN A 104 8.95 3.81 -2.56
C ASN A 104 9.05 4.35 -4.00
N ASP A 105 10.26 4.66 -4.46
CA ASP A 105 10.47 5.15 -5.82
C ASP A 105 10.22 4.09 -6.88
N TYR A 106 10.57 2.84 -6.59
CA TYR A 106 10.23 1.71 -7.45
C TYR A 106 8.72 1.59 -7.63
N ILE A 107 7.95 1.58 -6.53
CA ILE A 107 6.48 1.51 -6.58
C ILE A 107 5.91 2.73 -7.32
N ARG A 108 6.44 3.92 -7.06
CA ARG A 108 5.98 5.17 -7.69
C ARG A 108 6.18 5.18 -9.21
N LEU A 109 7.31 4.66 -9.70
CA LEU A 109 7.66 4.69 -11.12
C LEU A 109 7.17 3.47 -11.90
N PHE A 110 7.19 2.30 -11.27
CA PHE A 110 7.00 1.01 -11.94
C PHE A 110 5.95 0.11 -11.29
N GLY A 111 5.34 0.55 -10.19
CA GLY A 111 4.25 -0.18 -9.57
C GLY A 111 3.03 -0.22 -10.49
N HIS A 112 2.31 -1.35 -10.48
CA HIS A 112 1.09 -1.48 -11.24
C HIS A 112 -0.02 -0.60 -10.63
N SER A 113 -0.50 0.38 -11.39
CA SER A 113 -1.70 1.14 -11.04
C SER A 113 -2.95 0.30 -11.24
N GLY A 114 -3.92 0.43 -10.33
CA GLY A 114 -5.25 -0.17 -10.47
C GLY A 114 -6.27 0.84 -11.01
N ALA A 115 -7.52 0.42 -11.19
CA ALA A 115 -8.65 1.32 -11.43
C ALA A 115 -9.72 1.09 -10.37
N CYS A 116 -10.24 2.18 -9.78
CA CYS A 116 -11.24 2.08 -8.72
C CYS A 116 -12.57 1.57 -9.27
N SER A 117 -13.08 0.47 -8.71
CA SER A 117 -14.34 -0.14 -9.16
C SER A 117 -15.60 0.70 -8.87
N ALA A 118 -15.50 1.79 -8.11
CA ALA A 118 -16.61 2.69 -7.83
C ALA A 118 -16.61 3.97 -8.69
N CYS A 119 -15.44 4.55 -8.99
CA CYS A 119 -15.35 5.79 -9.77
C CYS A 119 -14.67 5.64 -11.14
N GLY A 120 -14.13 4.46 -11.46
CA GLY A 120 -13.42 4.17 -12.70
C GLY A 120 -12.04 4.82 -12.82
N GLN A 121 -11.66 5.73 -11.91
CA GLN A 121 -10.40 6.46 -11.99
C GLN A 121 -9.20 5.59 -11.63
N SER A 122 -8.04 5.91 -12.21
CA SER A 122 -6.77 5.25 -11.92
C SER A 122 -6.36 5.45 -10.47
N ILE A 123 -5.89 4.38 -9.82
CA ILE A 123 -5.30 4.41 -8.50
C ILE A 123 -3.78 4.27 -8.65
N PRO A 124 -2.99 5.28 -8.22
CA PRO A 124 -1.53 5.19 -8.18
C PRO A 124 -1.07 3.99 -7.34
N ALA A 125 0.01 3.33 -7.75
CA ALA A 125 0.53 2.17 -7.03
C ALA A 125 1.02 2.48 -5.59
N SER A 126 1.32 3.75 -5.31
CA SER A 126 1.70 4.24 -3.98
C SER A 126 0.50 4.59 -3.09
N GLU A 127 -0.73 4.60 -3.62
CA GLU A 127 -1.92 4.97 -2.85
C GLU A 127 -2.46 3.79 -2.03
N MET A 128 -2.96 4.08 -0.82
CA MET A 128 -3.65 3.09 0.00
C MET A 128 -5.05 2.80 -0.55
N VAL A 129 -5.45 1.52 -0.53
CA VAL A 129 -6.71 1.07 -1.13
C VAL A 129 -7.52 0.18 -0.21
N MET A 130 -8.83 0.17 -0.43
CA MET A 130 -9.75 -0.83 0.11
C MET A 130 -9.95 -1.96 -0.89
N ARG A 131 -10.17 -3.18 -0.40
CA ARG A 131 -10.48 -4.35 -1.26
C ARG A 131 -11.67 -5.14 -0.79
N ALA A 132 -12.50 -5.52 -1.75
CA ALA A 132 -13.64 -6.40 -1.53
C ALA A 132 -13.88 -7.26 -2.78
N GLN A 133 -13.98 -8.58 -2.60
CA GLN A 133 -14.28 -9.55 -3.68
C GLN A 133 -13.42 -9.38 -4.95
N GLY A 134 -12.12 -9.12 -4.80
CA GLY A 134 -11.19 -8.93 -5.93
C GLY A 134 -11.15 -7.51 -6.49
N ASN A 135 -12.10 -6.65 -6.12
CA ASN A 135 -12.16 -5.25 -6.54
C ASN A 135 -11.33 -4.32 -5.65
N VAL A 136 -10.88 -3.20 -6.23
CA VAL A 136 -10.10 -2.15 -5.55
C VAL A 136 -10.87 -0.84 -5.51
N TYR A 137 -10.73 -0.12 -4.40
CA TYR A 137 -11.42 1.14 -4.19
C TYR A 137 -10.49 2.15 -3.54
N HIS A 138 -10.59 3.42 -3.91
CA HIS A 138 -10.03 4.50 -3.10
C HIS A 138 -10.65 4.48 -1.70
N LEU A 139 -9.91 4.94 -0.69
CA LEU A 139 -10.44 5.09 0.68
C LEU A 139 -11.69 5.99 0.74
N LYS A 140 -11.80 6.97 -0.16
CA LYS A 140 -12.97 7.86 -0.26
C LYS A 140 -14.15 7.24 -1.01
N CYS A 141 -13.91 6.23 -1.85
CA CYS A 141 -14.92 5.59 -2.67
C CYS A 141 -15.49 4.32 -2.04
N PHE A 142 -14.91 3.86 -0.92
CA PHE A 142 -15.41 2.70 -0.18
C PHE A 142 -16.52 3.12 0.79
N THR A 143 -17.68 3.42 0.23
CA THR A 143 -18.85 3.97 0.93
C THR A 143 -20.04 3.02 0.88
N CYS A 144 -20.91 3.08 1.90
CA CYS A 144 -22.22 2.45 1.83
C CYS A 144 -23.03 3.02 0.66
N THR A 145 -23.68 2.14 -0.10
CA THR A 145 -24.52 2.50 -1.24
C THR A 145 -25.77 3.28 -0.80
N THR A 146 -26.29 2.97 0.40
CA THR A 146 -27.50 3.56 0.98
C THR A 146 -27.19 4.89 1.69
N CYS A 147 -26.57 4.85 2.88
CA CYS A 147 -26.31 6.06 3.66
C CYS A 147 -25.11 6.91 3.19
N ARG A 148 -24.34 6.45 2.19
CA ARG A 148 -23.11 7.12 1.69
C ARG A 148 -21.98 7.28 2.72
N ASN A 149 -22.13 6.77 3.94
CA ASN A 149 -21.06 6.78 4.93
C ASN A 149 -19.85 6.00 4.44
N ARG A 150 -18.67 6.56 4.69
CA ARG A 150 -17.37 5.92 4.43
C ARG A 150 -17.13 4.82 5.45
N LEU A 151 -16.76 3.64 4.97
CA LEU A 151 -16.40 2.52 5.82
C LEU A 151 -14.89 2.55 6.08
N LEU A 152 -14.50 2.47 7.34
CA LEU A 152 -13.12 2.49 7.80
C LEU A 152 -12.65 1.09 8.21
N PRO A 153 -11.34 0.86 8.29
CA PRO A 153 -10.81 -0.43 8.74
C PRO A 153 -11.26 -0.77 10.16
N GLY A 154 -11.72 -2.01 10.34
CA GLY A 154 -12.45 -2.45 11.52
C GLY A 154 -13.97 -2.52 11.32
N ASP A 155 -14.54 -1.75 10.40
CA ASP A 155 -15.98 -1.75 10.18
C ASP A 155 -16.47 -3.07 9.59
N ARG A 156 -17.71 -3.41 9.93
CA ARG A 156 -18.44 -4.53 9.33
C ARG A 156 -19.23 -4.02 8.13
N PHE A 157 -19.18 -4.77 7.03
CA PHE A 157 -19.91 -4.44 5.82
C PHE A 157 -20.44 -5.68 5.11
N HIS A 158 -21.41 -5.44 4.22
CA HIS A 158 -21.97 -6.41 3.29
C HIS A 158 -21.60 -6.05 1.85
N TYR A 159 -21.37 -7.07 1.03
CA TYR A 159 -21.07 -6.90 -0.38
C TYR A 159 -22.04 -7.73 -1.21
N VAL A 160 -22.91 -7.08 -1.97
CA VAL A 160 -24.00 -7.71 -2.73
C VAL A 160 -24.00 -7.14 -4.15
N ASN A 161 -23.84 -7.99 -5.16
CA ASN A 161 -23.89 -7.61 -6.58
C ASN A 161 -23.01 -6.41 -6.97
N GLY A 162 -21.80 -6.32 -6.40
CA GLY A 162 -20.88 -5.21 -6.67
C GLY A 162 -21.06 -3.99 -5.74
N ALA A 163 -22.16 -3.91 -5.00
CA ALA A 163 -22.49 -2.83 -4.10
C ALA A 163 -22.07 -3.12 -2.65
N ILE A 164 -21.62 -2.07 -1.96
CA ILE A 164 -21.13 -2.10 -0.58
C ILE A 164 -22.21 -1.51 0.34
N PHE A 165 -22.48 -2.15 1.47
CA PHE A 165 -23.44 -1.68 2.46
C PHE A 165 -22.82 -1.76 3.86
N CYS A 166 -23.06 -0.76 4.71
CA CYS A 166 -22.69 -0.86 6.12
C CYS A 166 -23.53 -1.94 6.82
N GLU A 167 -23.18 -2.26 8.07
CA GLU A 167 -23.89 -3.25 8.87
C GLU A 167 -25.39 -2.90 9.06
N GLN A 168 -25.72 -1.62 9.17
CA GLN A 168 -27.08 -1.12 9.38
C GLN A 168 -27.94 -1.15 8.11
N ASP A 169 -27.34 -0.92 6.94
CA ASP A 169 -28.06 -0.77 5.67
C ASP A 169 -28.05 -2.04 4.81
N ARG A 170 -27.88 -3.21 5.44
CA ARG A 170 -27.88 -4.48 4.71
C ARG A 170 -29.16 -4.59 3.87
N PRO A 171 -29.08 -4.78 2.55
CA PRO A 171 -30.26 -5.08 1.76
C PRO A 171 -30.75 -6.47 2.20
N ALA A 172 -31.83 -6.49 2.97
CA ALA A 172 -32.59 -7.70 3.18
C ALA A 172 -33.10 -8.11 1.80
N SER A 173 -32.75 -9.31 1.35
CA SER A 173 -33.47 -9.95 0.24
C SER A 173 -34.95 -9.99 0.65
N SER A 174 -35.74 -9.04 0.15
CA SER A 174 -37.17 -8.86 0.42
C SER A 174 -37.55 -8.81 1.91
N ALA A 175 -37.61 -7.61 2.50
CA ALA A 175 -38.51 -7.35 3.62
C ALA A 175 -39.01 -5.90 3.55
N LEU A 176 -40.32 -5.79 3.34
CA LEU A 176 -41.12 -4.59 3.23
C LEU A 176 -41.22 -3.95 4.62
N VAL A 177 -40.57 -2.83 4.89
CA VAL A 177 -41.09 -1.84 5.86
C VAL A 177 -40.30 -0.56 5.74
N GLY A 178 -41.03 0.52 5.47
CA GLY A 178 -40.50 1.86 5.34
C GLY A 178 -39.92 2.39 6.65
N SER A 179 -38.85 3.15 6.51
CA SER A 179 -38.31 4.01 7.56
C SER A 179 -38.11 5.41 6.97
N HIS A 180 -39.24 6.04 6.65
CA HIS A 180 -39.33 7.49 6.49
C HIS A 180 -40.26 8.03 7.58
N LEU A 181 -39.91 7.82 8.85
CA LEU A 181 -40.49 8.58 9.95
C LEU A 181 -39.55 8.65 11.16
N ALA A 182 -38.56 9.53 11.06
CA ALA A 182 -37.88 10.08 12.24
C ALA A 182 -37.24 11.43 11.87
N HIS A 183 -38.07 12.42 11.53
CA HIS A 183 -37.69 13.82 11.74
C HIS A 183 -38.82 14.54 12.50
N LEU A 184 -38.82 14.26 13.80
CA LEU A 184 -39.15 15.15 14.92
C LEU A 184 -40.07 16.35 14.63
N GLN A 185 -41.34 16.18 15.02
CA GLN A 185 -42.11 17.26 15.62
C GLN A 185 -41.47 17.61 16.97
N SER A 186 -40.98 18.84 17.12
CA SER A 186 -40.69 19.43 18.42
C SER A 186 -40.85 20.94 18.34
N SER A 187 -42.05 21.42 18.62
CA SER A 187 -42.29 22.77 19.13
C SER A 187 -43.35 22.67 20.21
N SER A 188 -42.86 22.53 21.44
CA SER A 188 -43.62 22.53 22.69
C SER A 188 -44.33 23.87 22.87
N LEU A 189 -45.62 23.79 23.22
CA LEU A 189 -46.41 24.88 23.77
C LEU A 189 -45.84 25.29 25.15
N LEU A 190 -45.70 26.59 25.38
CA LEU A 190 -45.61 27.19 26.72
C LEU A 190 -46.64 28.34 26.83
N PRO A 191 -47.27 28.55 28.00
CA PRO A 191 -48.34 29.53 28.17
C PRO A 191 -47.84 30.90 28.69
N ASP A 192 -48.63 31.91 28.31
CA ASP A 192 -49.00 33.17 28.99
C ASP A 192 -47.95 34.13 29.60
N GLN A 193 -47.88 35.34 29.05
CA GLN A 193 -48.14 36.62 29.75
C GLN A 193 -47.60 37.81 28.93
N LYS A 194 -48.47 38.75 28.54
CA LYS A 194 -48.06 40.13 28.29
C LYS A 194 -49.03 41.09 28.97
N VAL A 195 -48.52 41.69 30.05
CA VAL A 195 -48.99 42.90 30.68
C VAL A 195 -48.92 44.05 29.67
N CYS A 196 -50.07 44.71 29.45
CA CYS A 196 -50.32 46.16 29.35
C CYS A 196 -51.69 46.36 28.71
#